data_AF-A0A661JAM4-F1
#
_entry.id   AF-A0A661JAM4-F1
#
_cell.length_a   1.000
_cell.length_b   1.000
_cell.length_c   1.000
_cell.angle_alpha   90.00
_cell.angle_beta   90.00
_cell.angle_gamma   90.00
#
_symmetry.space_group_name_H-M   'P 1'
#
loop_
_entity.id
_entity.type
_entity.pdbx_description
1 polymer ?
#
loop_
_entity_poly.entity_id
_entity_poly.type
_entity_poly.pdbx_seq_one_letter_code
_entity_poly.pdbx_strand_id
1 'polypeptide(L)'
;MEVFSPELTKKQYQRISRVVYNLSGISLGEGKLPLVKSRLLKRLRALGLDSYREYLDYLENNDNGQELSYMIDLLTTNKTSFFREIAHFEYLRKKVLPEMNKQRLRIWSAGCSSGEEPFSIAILLAEEIEEIYRKDIKILATDLSRR
;
A
#
# COMPACT_ATOMS: atom_id res chain seq x y z
N MET A 1 30.86 -17.02 -12.49
CA MET A 1 30.12 -16.03 -11.66
C MET A 1 29.00 -16.82 -11.00
N GLU A 2 29.09 -17.10 -9.70
CA GLU A 2 28.03 -17.85 -9.00
C GLU A 2 26.73 -17.06 -9.05
N VAL A 3 25.65 -17.72 -9.44
CA VAL A 3 24.33 -17.09 -9.51
C VAL A 3 23.82 -16.97 -8.08
N PHE A 4 23.82 -15.74 -7.55
CA PHE A 4 23.21 -15.45 -6.26
C PHE A 4 21.70 -15.75 -6.29
N SER A 5 21.33 -16.93 -5.77
CA SER A 5 19.97 -17.46 -5.73
C SER A 5 19.68 -18.12 -4.38
N PRO A 6 19.60 -17.34 -3.28
CA PRO A 6 19.24 -17.88 -1.97
C PRO A 6 17.87 -18.57 -2.02
N GLU A 7 17.73 -19.65 -1.27
CA GLU A 7 16.47 -20.38 -1.13
C GLU A 7 15.65 -19.81 0.02
N LEU A 8 14.37 -19.53 -0.22
CA LEU A 8 13.43 -19.17 0.83
C LEU A 8 12.69 -20.42 1.30
N THR A 9 13.08 -20.95 2.46
CA THR A 9 12.45 -22.15 3.02
C THR A 9 11.01 -21.90 3.47
N LYS A 10 10.19 -22.95 3.54
CA LYS A 10 8.81 -22.86 4.05
C LYS A 10 8.74 -22.27 5.46
N LYS A 11 9.70 -22.61 6.34
CA LYS A 11 9.78 -22.09 7.72
C LYS A 11 10.05 -20.58 7.75
N GLN A 12 10.99 -20.11 6.93
CA GLN A 12 11.28 -18.67 6.81
C GLN A 12 10.10 -17.92 6.20
N TYR A 13 9.47 -18.47 5.16
CA TYR A 13 8.24 -17.91 4.58
C TYR A 13 7.14 -17.75 5.62
N GLN A 14 6.87 -18.80 6.42
CA GLN A 14 5.88 -18.74 7.48
C GLN A 14 6.21 -17.71 8.57
N ARG A 15 7.51 -17.49 8.87
CA ARG A 15 7.94 -16.45 9.80
C ARG A 15 7.65 -15.06 9.22
N ILE A 16 8.03 -14.81 7.96
CA ILE A 16 7.75 -13.56 7.24
C ILE A 16 6.24 -13.30 7.19
N SER A 17 5.45 -14.30 6.82
CA SER A 17 3.98 -14.19 6.75
C SER A 17 3.37 -13.83 8.11
N ARG A 18 3.87 -14.40 9.21
CA ARG A 18 3.43 -14.04 10.57
C ARG A 18 3.79 -12.61 10.93
N VAL A 19 5.01 -12.18 10.65
CA VAL A 19 5.45 -10.80 10.91
C VAL A 19 4.58 -9.81 10.13
N VAL A 20 4.38 -10.04 8.84
CA VAL A 20 3.51 -9.19 8.00
C VAL A 20 2.08 -9.19 8.54
N TYR A 21 1.52 -10.36 8.86
CA TYR A 21 0.16 -10.45 9.39
C TYR A 21 -0.01 -9.70 10.70
N ASN A 22 0.91 -9.88 11.65
CA ASN A 22 0.83 -9.24 12.97
C ASN A 22 0.91 -7.70 12.89
N LEU A 23 1.60 -7.16 11.89
CA LEU A 23 1.81 -5.72 11.75
C LEU A 23 0.80 -5.02 10.84
N SER A 24 0.23 -5.74 9.87
CA SER A 24 -0.62 -5.15 8.82
C SER A 24 -1.99 -5.82 8.65
N GLY A 25 -2.21 -6.98 9.26
CA GLY A 25 -3.37 -7.83 8.99
C GLY A 25 -3.34 -8.54 7.63
N ILE A 26 -2.30 -8.34 6.81
CA ILE A 26 -2.22 -8.92 5.47
C ILE A 26 -1.88 -10.40 5.54
N SER A 27 -2.75 -11.24 4.97
CA SER A 27 -2.50 -12.66 4.81
C SER A 27 -1.71 -12.96 3.53
N LEU A 28 -0.51 -13.51 3.72
CA LEU A 28 0.35 -14.03 2.67
C LEU A 28 0.12 -15.54 2.49
N GLY A 29 -0.95 -15.90 1.76
CA GLY A 29 -1.27 -17.29 1.43
C GLY A 29 -0.18 -18.00 0.61
N GLU A 30 -0.22 -19.33 0.52
CA GLU A 30 0.88 -20.13 -0.07
C GLU A 30 1.22 -19.76 -1.53
N GLY A 31 0.23 -19.36 -2.33
CA GLY A 31 0.43 -18.92 -3.72
C GLY A 31 1.27 -17.63 -3.88
N LYS A 32 1.54 -16.89 -2.80
CA LYS A 32 2.35 -15.65 -2.85
C LYS A 32 3.84 -15.88 -2.61
N LEU A 33 4.29 -17.11 -2.35
CA LEU A 33 5.70 -17.43 -2.10
C LEU A 33 6.64 -16.93 -3.21
N PRO A 34 6.36 -17.12 -4.51
CA PRO A 34 7.22 -16.60 -5.58
C PRO A 34 7.34 -15.07 -5.58
N LEU A 35 6.25 -14.37 -5.26
CA LEU A 35 6.23 -12.91 -5.16
C LEU A 35 7.06 -12.44 -3.96
N VAL A 36 6.87 -13.03 -2.79
CA VAL A 36 7.66 -12.70 -1.59
C VAL A 36 9.14 -12.97 -1.83
N LYS A 37 9.48 -14.13 -2.41
CA LYS A 37 10.86 -14.49 -2.76
C LYS A 37 11.49 -13.44 -3.67
N SER A 38 10.84 -13.11 -4.79
CA SER A 38 11.39 -12.19 -5.79
C SER A 38 11.52 -10.75 -5.28
N ARG A 39 10.57 -10.26 -4.49
CA ARG A 39 10.62 -8.90 -3.94
C ARG A 39 11.70 -8.77 -2.86
N LEU A 40 11.74 -9.70 -1.90
CA LEU A 40 12.77 -9.69 -0.86
C LEU A 40 14.17 -9.92 -1.40
N LEU A 41 14.34 -10.72 -2.47
CA LEU A 41 15.65 -10.93 -3.08
C LEU A 41 16.29 -9.60 -3.53
N LYS A 42 15.49 -8.66 -4.04
CA LYS A 42 15.98 -7.31 -4.39
C LYS A 42 16.45 -6.55 -3.14
N ARG A 43 15.77 -6.75 -2.01
CA ARG A 43 16.13 -6.11 -0.74
C ARG A 43 17.39 -6.70 -0.13
N LEU A 44 17.55 -8.04 -0.14
CA LEU A 44 18.78 -8.71 0.28
C LEU A 44 20.00 -8.16 -0.47
N ARG A 45 19.92 -8.03 -1.80
CA ARG A 45 20.99 -7.44 -2.61
C ARG A 45 21.30 -5.99 -2.24
N ALA A 46 20.27 -5.19 -1.94
CA ALA A 46 20.46 -3.79 -1.54
C ALA A 46 21.11 -3.65 -0.16
N LEU A 47 20.93 -4.63 0.73
CA LEU A 47 21.55 -4.68 2.05
C LEU A 47 22.87 -5.44 2.09
N GLY A 48 23.29 -6.05 0.97
CA GLY A 48 24.49 -6.90 0.92
C GLY A 48 24.36 -8.18 1.76
N LEU A 49 23.15 -8.71 1.91
CA LEU A 49 22.88 -9.92 2.68
C LEU A 49 22.78 -11.13 1.75
N ASP A 50 23.38 -12.24 2.18
CA ASP A 50 23.54 -13.42 1.33
C ASP A 50 22.41 -14.45 1.52
N SER A 51 21.58 -14.29 2.55
CA SER A 51 20.51 -15.23 2.86
C SER A 51 19.26 -14.59 3.46
N TYR A 52 18.10 -15.25 3.27
CA TYR A 52 16.86 -14.85 3.95
C TYR A 52 16.93 -15.03 5.47
N ARG A 53 17.86 -15.87 5.95
CA ARG A 53 18.13 -16.02 7.38
C ARG A 53 18.78 -14.76 7.91
N GLU A 54 19.86 -14.28 7.29
CA GLU A 54 20.52 -13.03 7.68
C GLU A 54 19.56 -11.84 7.63
N TYR A 55 18.66 -11.79 6.64
CA TYR A 55 17.66 -10.74 6.58
C TYR A 55 16.67 -10.79 7.75
N LEU A 56 16.22 -11.99 8.14
CA LEU A 56 15.37 -12.15 9.32
C LEU A 56 16.11 -11.83 10.62
N ASP A 57 17.38 -12.22 10.73
CA ASP A 57 18.21 -11.92 11.88
C ASP A 57 18.53 -10.41 11.96
N TYR A 58 18.67 -9.73 10.81
CA TYR A 58 18.82 -8.28 10.72
C TYR A 58 17.58 -7.53 11.23
N LEU A 59 16.39 -7.97 10.81
CA LEU A 59 15.11 -7.43 11.28
C LEU A 59 14.92 -7.52 12.81
N GLU A 60 15.45 -8.56 13.44
CA GLU A 60 15.25 -8.80 14.88
C GLU A 60 16.29 -8.11 15.76
N ASN A 61 17.54 -7.99 15.28
CA ASN A 61 18.66 -7.57 16.12
C ASN A 61 19.11 -6.12 15.86
N ASN A 62 18.84 -5.56 14.68
CA ASN A 62 19.49 -4.31 14.25
C ASN A 62 18.51 -3.24 13.75
N ASP A 63 17.21 -3.52 13.70
CA ASP A 63 16.23 -2.60 13.16
C ASP A 63 15.41 -1.89 14.25
N ASN A 64 15.38 -0.56 14.20
CA ASN A 64 14.52 0.28 15.05
C ASN A 64 13.07 0.32 14.52
N GLY A 65 12.67 -0.65 13.68
CA GLY A 65 11.39 -0.74 12.97
C GLY A 65 11.35 -0.09 11.58
N GLN A 66 12.47 0.44 11.07
CA GLN A 66 12.53 1.07 9.74
C GLN A 66 12.56 0.03 8.63
N GLU A 67 13.44 -0.96 8.73
CA GLU A 67 13.51 -2.08 7.78
C GLU A 67 12.22 -2.89 7.79
N LEU A 68 11.63 -3.09 8.96
CA LEU A 68 10.35 -3.74 9.13
C LEU A 68 9.24 -3.04 8.35
N SER A 69 9.21 -1.70 8.42
CA SER A 69 8.29 -0.88 7.62
C SER A 69 8.57 -1.04 6.12
N TYR A 70 9.84 -1.03 5.72
CA TYR A 70 10.24 -1.23 4.32
C TYR A 70 9.81 -2.61 3.80
N MET A 71 9.96 -3.65 4.61
CA MET A 71 9.50 -5.00 4.26
C MET A 71 7.99 -5.03 4.01
N ILE A 72 7.21 -4.37 4.88
CA ILE A 72 5.75 -4.30 4.72
C ILE A 72 5.42 -3.60 3.39
N ASP A 73 5.98 -2.41 3.15
CA ASP A 73 5.74 -1.65 1.91
C ASP A 73 6.14 -2.42 0.65
N LEU A 74 7.22 -3.19 0.75
CA LEU A 74 7.71 -4.04 -0.34
C LEU A 74 6.76 -5.22 -0.60
N LEU A 75 6.15 -5.78 0.43
CA LEU A 75 5.27 -6.95 0.32
C LEU A 75 3.78 -6.60 0.13
N THR A 76 3.37 -5.36 0.37
CA THR A 76 2.04 -4.86 0.05
C THR A 76 1.90 -4.55 -1.45
N THR A 77 0.66 -4.47 -1.94
CA THR A 77 0.37 -4.14 -3.35
C THR A 77 -0.07 -2.69 -3.45
N ASN A 78 0.88 -1.81 -3.73
CA ASN A 78 0.65 -0.36 -3.84
C ASN A 78 0.36 0.09 -5.28
N LYS A 79 -0.36 -0.70 -6.07
CA LYS A 79 -0.70 -0.28 -7.45
C LYS A 79 -1.87 0.69 -7.38
N THR A 80 -1.65 1.94 -7.76
CA THR A 80 -2.68 2.96 -7.88
C THR A 80 -2.45 3.79 -9.15
N SER A 81 -3.48 4.50 -9.58
CA SER A 81 -3.44 5.40 -10.74
C SER A 81 -4.61 6.37 -10.66
N PHE A 82 -4.49 7.53 -11.30
CA PHE A 82 -5.60 8.47 -11.40
C PHE A 82 -6.80 7.79 -12.06
N PHE A 83 -7.98 8.03 -11.47
CA PHE A 83 -9.28 7.53 -11.93
C PHE A 83 -9.30 6.02 -12.16
N ARG A 84 -8.58 5.26 -11.33
CA ARG A 84 -8.60 3.79 -11.34
C ARG A 84 -10.03 3.29 -11.12
N GLU A 85 -10.49 2.37 -11.97
CA GLU A 85 -11.91 1.94 -12.00
C GLU A 85 -12.88 3.12 -12.23
N ILE A 86 -12.76 3.77 -13.40
CA ILE A 86 -13.52 4.98 -13.77
C ILE A 86 -15.03 4.90 -13.49
N ALA A 87 -15.62 3.70 -13.55
CA ALA A 87 -17.03 3.46 -13.25
C ALA A 87 -17.45 3.94 -11.84
N HIS A 88 -16.55 3.87 -10.85
CA HIS A 88 -16.84 4.37 -9.50
C HIS A 88 -16.96 5.90 -9.47
N PHE A 89 -16.09 6.61 -10.19
CA PHE A 89 -16.13 8.08 -10.29
C PHE A 89 -17.37 8.55 -11.07
N GLU A 90 -17.74 7.83 -12.12
CA GLU A 90 -18.98 8.08 -12.86
C GLU A 90 -20.22 7.87 -12.00
N TYR A 91 -20.22 6.84 -11.15
CA TYR A 91 -21.28 6.61 -10.18
C TYR A 91 -21.34 7.72 -9.12
N LEU A 92 -20.19 8.10 -8.56
CA LEU A 92 -20.08 9.22 -7.63
C LEU A 92 -20.66 10.51 -8.24
N ARG A 93 -20.27 10.83 -9.48
CA ARG A 93 -20.77 11.98 -10.25
C ARG A 93 -22.28 11.95 -10.46
N LYS A 94 -22.81 10.85 -10.99
CA LYS A 94 -24.19 10.80 -11.52
C LYS A 94 -25.24 10.44 -10.48
N LYS A 95 -24.85 9.74 -9.40
CA LYS A 95 -25.78 9.16 -8.44
C LYS A 95 -25.58 9.70 -7.04
N VAL A 96 -24.34 9.80 -6.58
CA VAL A 96 -24.07 10.18 -5.19
C VAL A 96 -24.05 11.70 -5.01
N LEU A 97 -23.22 12.43 -5.75
CA LEU A 97 -23.06 13.89 -5.59
C LEU A 97 -24.36 14.71 -5.73
N PRO A 98 -25.31 14.38 -6.62
CA PRO A 98 -26.57 15.14 -6.73
C PRO A 98 -27.42 15.09 -5.46
N GLU A 99 -27.33 14.03 -4.67
CA GLU A 99 -28.13 13.80 -3.46
C GLU A 99 -27.46 14.32 -2.18
N MET A 100 -26.16 14.64 -2.23
CA MET A 100 -25.41 15.07 -1.05
C MET A 100 -25.55 16.58 -0.77
N ASN A 101 -25.46 16.95 0.51
CA ASN A 101 -25.29 18.34 0.91
C ASN A 101 -23.90 18.85 0.50
N LYS A 102 -23.84 19.58 -0.61
CA LYS A 102 -22.58 20.10 -1.17
C LYS A 102 -21.91 21.17 -0.30
N GLN A 103 -22.59 21.74 0.71
CA GLN A 103 -21.97 22.73 1.62
C GLN A 103 -20.98 22.12 2.61
N ARG A 104 -21.20 20.85 2.99
CA ARG A 104 -20.30 20.14 3.89
C ARG A 104 -20.18 18.67 3.51
N LEU A 105 -19.02 18.29 2.97
CA LEU A 105 -18.73 16.91 2.57
C LEU A 105 -17.51 16.36 3.29
N ARG A 106 -17.58 15.08 3.63
CA ARG A 106 -16.48 14.31 4.23
C ARG A 106 -16.34 13.01 3.45
N ILE A 107 -15.16 12.79 2.89
CA ILE A 107 -14.84 11.59 2.13
C ILE A 107 -13.60 10.97 2.74
N TRP A 108 -13.57 9.65 2.80
CA TRP A 108 -12.41 8.90 3.28
C TRP A 108 -11.93 7.97 2.18
N SER A 109 -10.70 8.19 1.71
CA SER A 109 -9.94 7.24 0.89
C SER A 109 -9.09 6.38 1.82
N ALA A 110 -9.54 5.14 2.03
CA ALA A 110 -8.89 4.16 2.91
C ALA A 110 -8.02 3.21 2.08
N GLY A 111 -6.71 3.23 2.31
CA GLY A 111 -5.73 2.57 1.45
C GLY A 111 -5.37 3.42 0.22
N CYS A 112 -5.06 4.71 0.44
CA CYS A 112 -4.88 5.69 -0.63
C CYS A 112 -3.59 5.52 -1.46
N SER A 113 -2.66 4.65 -1.03
CA SER A 113 -1.36 4.43 -1.62
C SER A 113 -0.61 5.77 -1.83
N SER A 114 -0.08 6.04 -3.02
CA SER A 114 0.59 7.32 -3.36
C SER A 114 -0.35 8.51 -3.58
N GLY A 115 -1.67 8.35 -3.39
CA GLY A 115 -2.62 9.45 -3.32
C GLY A 115 -3.41 9.74 -4.61
N GLU A 116 -3.21 9.01 -5.69
CA GLU A 116 -3.92 9.26 -6.95
C GLU A 116 -5.44 9.17 -6.80
N GLU A 117 -5.96 8.26 -5.96
CA GLU A 117 -7.40 8.16 -5.68
C GLU A 117 -7.97 9.41 -4.99
N PRO A 118 -7.47 9.85 -3.82
CA PRO A 118 -8.00 11.06 -3.17
C PRO A 118 -7.82 12.30 -4.04
N PHE A 119 -6.77 12.38 -4.87
CA PHE A 119 -6.65 13.47 -5.85
C PHE A 119 -7.67 13.36 -6.99
N SER A 120 -7.94 12.17 -7.53
CA SER A 120 -9.01 11.97 -8.50
C SER A 120 -10.38 12.36 -7.94
N ILE A 121 -10.65 12.05 -6.68
CA ILE A 121 -11.85 12.51 -5.99
C ILE A 121 -11.85 14.04 -5.91
N ALA A 122 -10.75 14.66 -5.48
CA ALA A 122 -10.66 16.12 -5.38
C ALA A 122 -10.90 16.83 -6.72
N ILE A 123 -10.30 16.31 -7.81
CA ILE A 123 -10.49 16.82 -9.18
C ILE A 123 -11.96 16.72 -9.55
N LEU A 124 -12.58 15.55 -9.37
CA LEU A 124 -14.01 15.36 -9.67
C LEU A 124 -14.89 16.34 -8.90
N LEU A 125 -14.65 16.52 -7.60
CA LEU A 125 -15.44 17.47 -6.81
C LEU A 125 -15.26 18.90 -7.31
N ALA A 126 -14.04 19.30 -7.67
CA ALA A 126 -13.77 20.63 -8.19
C ALA A 126 -14.46 20.90 -9.54
N GLU A 127 -14.65 19.87 -10.36
CA GLU A 127 -15.41 19.96 -11.62
C GLU A 127 -16.93 20.05 -11.39
N GLU A 128 -17.47 19.33 -10.39
CA GLU A 128 -18.92 19.17 -10.20
C GLU A 128 -19.54 20.17 -9.21
N ILE A 129 -18.74 20.83 -8.39
CA ILE A 129 -19.20 21.67 -7.28
C ILE A 129 -18.81 23.12 -7.54
N GLU A 130 -19.78 23.92 -7.98
CA GLU A 130 -19.59 25.37 -8.18
C GLU A 130 -19.18 26.08 -6.89
N GLU A 131 -18.27 27.06 -6.98
CA GLU A 131 -17.70 27.78 -5.82
C GLU A 131 -17.18 26.86 -4.70
N ILE A 132 -16.55 25.73 -5.06
CA ILE A 132 -16.05 24.73 -4.09
C ILE A 132 -15.21 25.32 -2.96
N TYR A 133 -14.45 26.38 -3.24
CA TYR A 133 -13.60 27.09 -2.28
C TYR A 133 -14.36 27.77 -1.13
N ARG A 134 -15.68 27.97 -1.28
CA ARG A 134 -16.57 28.49 -0.22
C ARG A 134 -17.20 27.39 0.64
N LYS A 135 -16.96 26.12 0.31
CA LYS A 135 -17.63 24.96 0.93
C LYS A 135 -16.69 24.25 1.90
N ASP A 136 -17.26 23.64 2.94
CA ASP A 136 -16.50 22.86 3.93
C ASP A 136 -16.36 21.41 3.45
N ILE A 137 -15.47 21.16 2.49
CA ILE A 137 -15.21 19.83 1.93
C ILE A 137 -13.84 19.35 2.40
N LYS A 138 -13.80 18.11 2.91
CA LYS A 138 -12.53 17.47 3.33
C LYS A 138 -12.46 16.03 2.84
N ILE A 139 -11.28 15.66 2.35
CA ILE A 139 -10.91 14.30 1.99
C ILE A 139 -9.86 13.84 3.00
N LEU A 140 -10.19 12.84 3.81
CA LEU A 140 -9.22 12.13 4.62
C LEU A 140 -8.63 11.01 3.76
N ALA A 141 -7.31 10.98 3.62
CA ALA A 141 -6.61 9.92 2.92
C ALA A 141 -5.67 9.24 3.91
N THR A 142 -5.79 7.91 4.05
CA THR A 142 -4.98 7.13 4.99
C THR A 142 -4.47 5.88 4.31
N ASP A 143 -3.20 5.56 4.53
CA ASP A 143 -2.62 4.28 4.14
C ASP A 143 -1.74 3.73 5.27
N LEU A 144 -1.53 2.42 5.24
CA LEU A 144 -0.55 1.75 6.09
C LEU A 144 0.88 2.03 5.59
N SER A 145 1.03 2.08 4.26
CA SER A 145 2.28 2.41 3.57
C SER A 145 2.73 3.81 3.95
N ARG A 146 4.03 3.94 4.27
CA ARG A 146 4.65 5.25 4.59
C ARG A 146 5.33 5.89 3.38
N ARG A 147 5.25 5.24 2.23
CA ARG A 147 5.83 5.71 0.97
C ARG A 147 5.04 6.85 0.33
#